data_AF-F4X6Y3-F1
#
_entry.id   AF-F4X6Y3-F1
#
_cell.length_a   1.000
_cell.length_b   1.000
_cell.length_c   1.000
_cell.angle_alpha   90.00
_cell.angle_beta   90.00
_cell.angle_gamma   90.00
#
_symmetry.space_group_name_H-M   'P 1'
#
loop_
_entity.id
_entity.type
_entity.pdbx_description
1 polymer ?
#
loop_
_entity_poly.entity_id
_entity_poly.type
_entity_poly.pdbx_seq_one_letter_code
_entity_poly.pdbx_strand_id
1 'polypeptide(L)' 'MGWACDTGKDEAIRIGINVHEILNDTIDEQIKDELQLFSLQVLNRENIFSAKGLILDATLLVAVSE' A
#
# COMPACT_ATOMS: atom_id res chain seq x y z
N MET A 1 8.58 16.39 -0.66
CA MET A 1 7.25 15.78 -0.41
C MET A 1 7.05 14.50 -1.23
N GLY A 2 7.39 14.46 -2.53
CA GLY A 2 7.31 13.25 -3.36
C GLY A 2 8.07 12.05 -2.78
N TRP A 3 9.28 12.26 -2.25
CA TRP A 3 10.06 11.21 -1.57
C TRP A 3 9.30 10.49 -0.45
N ALA A 4 8.51 11.22 0.36
CA ALA A 4 7.73 10.61 1.44
C ALA A 4 6.51 9.83 0.91
N CYS A 5 5.93 10.26 -0.21
CA CYS A 5 4.83 9.55 -0.87
C CYS A 5 5.32 8.26 -1.57
N ASP A 6 6.46 8.33 -2.25
CA ASP A 6 7.06 7.16 -2.91
C ASP A 6 7.55 6.15 -1.87
N THR A 7 8.24 6.61 -0.81
CA THR A 7 8.62 5.75 0.32
C THR A 7 7.40 5.12 0.99
N GLY A 8 6.30 5.87 1.14
CA GLY A 8 5.05 5.35 1.69
C GLY A 8 4.39 4.28 0.82
N LYS A 9 4.49 4.41 -0.52
CA LYS A 9 4.02 3.38 -1.46
C LYS A 9 4.87 2.11 -1.38
N ASP A 10 6.20 2.26 -1.38
CA ASP A 10 7.12 1.13 -1.30
C ASP A 10 6.95 0.36 0.02
N GLU A 11 6.78 1.07 1.14
CA GLU A 11 6.49 0.46 2.45
C GLU A 11 5.13 -0.25 2.47
N ALA A 12 4.08 0.31 1.84
CA ALA A 12 2.78 -0.35 1.73
C ALA A 12 2.85 -1.66 0.94
N ILE A 13 3.63 -1.70 -0.15
CA ILE A 13 3.89 -2.92 -0.92
C ILE A 13 4.61 -3.95 -0.04
N ARG A 14 5.64 -3.53 0.71
CA ARG A 14 6.40 -4.43 1.59
C ARG A 14 5.54 -5.01 2.71
N ILE A 15 4.63 -4.24 3.27
CA ILE A 15 3.64 -4.73 4.24
C ILE A 15 2.77 -5.82 3.62
N GLY A 16 2.30 -5.64 2.37
CA GLY A 16 1.52 -6.65 1.66
C GLY A 16 2.28 -7.97 1.45
N ILE A 17 3.57 -7.88 1.10
CA ILE A 17 4.45 -9.05 0.95
C ILE A 17 4.61 -9.78 2.29
N ASN A 18 4.94 -9.07 3.37
CA ASN A 18 5.12 -9.68 4.69
C ASN A 18 3.84 -10.34 5.21
N VAL A 19 2.68 -9.72 5.01
CA VAL A 19 1.37 -10.30 5.33
C VAL A 19 1.15 -11.61 4.56
N HIS A 20 1.52 -11.65 3.28
CA HIS A 20 1.42 -12.85 2.46
C HIS A 20 2.37 -13.98 2.92
N GLU A 21 3.58 -13.65 3.35
CA GLU A 21 4.51 -14.63 3.93
C GLU A 21 3.99 -15.19 5.27
N ILE A 22 3.48 -14.34 6.16
CA ILE A 22 2.90 -14.76 7.44
C ILE A 22 1.66 -15.65 7.20
N LEU A 23 0.82 -15.31 6.22
CA LEU A 23 -0.31 -16.14 5.79
C LEU A 23 0.08 -17.54 5.36
N ASN A 24 1.23 -17.67 4.70
CA ASN A 24 1.70 -18.93 4.18
C ASN A 24 2.12 -19.90 5.31
N ASP A 25 2.58 -19.34 6.43
CA ASP A 25 3.02 -20.11 7.62
C ASP A 25 1.94 -20.19 8.72
N THR A 26 0.82 -19.48 8.58
CA THR A 26 -0.27 -19.49 9.57
C THR A 26 -1.14 -20.74 9.43
N ILE A 27 -1.18 -21.54 10.51
CA ILE A 27 -1.95 -22.79 10.60
C ILE A 27 -3.40 -22.53 11.06
N ASP A 28 -3.64 -21.42 11.74
CA ASP A 28 -4.97 -21.02 12.20
C ASP A 28 -5.82 -20.52 11.02
N GLU A 29 -6.85 -21.28 10.69
CA GLU A 29 -7.73 -21.06 9.54
C GLU A 29 -8.47 -19.72 9.62
N GLN A 30 -8.83 -19.26 10.83
CA GLN A 30 -9.54 -18.01 11.04
C GLN A 30 -8.63 -16.79 10.82
N ILE A 31 -7.39 -16.86 11.31
CA ILE A 31 -6.36 -15.83 11.08
C ILE A 31 -5.97 -15.79 9.59
N LYS A 32 -5.93 -16.94 8.92
CA LYS A 32 -5.63 -17.05 7.50
C LYS A 32 -6.68 -16.37 6.62
N ASP A 33 -7.96 -16.55 6.94
CA ASP A 33 -9.06 -15.92 6.19
C ASP A 33 -9.06 -14.39 6.33
N GLU A 34 -8.83 -13.88 7.54
CA GLU A 34 -8.77 -12.42 7.79
C GLU A 34 -7.58 -11.76 7.09
N LEU A 35 -6.38 -12.36 7.16
CA LEU A 35 -5.22 -11.81 6.47
C LEU A 35 -5.38 -11.90 4.94
N GLN A 36 -6.01 -12.95 4.38
CA GLN A 36 -6.27 -13.04 2.94
C GLN A 36 -7.21 -11.91 2.47
N LEU A 37 -8.27 -11.65 3.24
CA LEU A 37 -9.18 -10.55 2.97
C LEU A 37 -8.47 -9.20 3.03
N PHE A 38 -7.63 -8.98 4.05
CA PHE A 38 -6.82 -7.78 4.18
C PHE A 38 -5.83 -7.60 3.00
N SER A 39 -5.14 -8.67 2.60
CA SER A 39 -4.22 -8.67 1.46
C SER A 39 -4.93 -8.27 0.16
N LEU A 40 -6.12 -8.84 -0.09
CA LEU A 40 -6.96 -8.47 -1.24
C LEU A 40 -7.40 -7.01 -1.18
N GLN A 41 -7.76 -6.49 -0.01
CA GLN A 41 -8.15 -5.07 0.15
C GLN A 41 -6.99 -4.11 -0.12
N VAL A 42 -5.77 -4.46 0.32
CA VAL A 42 -4.55 -3.66 0.11
C VAL A 42 -4.06 -3.72 -1.34
N LEU A 43 -4.21 -4.87 -2.01
CA LEU A 43 -3.80 -5.06 -3.41
C LEU A 43 -4.82 -4.50 -4.41
N ASN A 44 -6.12 -4.60 -4.12
CA ASN A 44 -7.18 -4.17 -5.03
C ASN A 44 -7.40 -2.66 -5.04
N ARG A 45 -6.98 -1.94 -3.99
CA ARG A 45 -6.95 -0.48 -3.99
C ARG A 45 -5.55 -0.03 -4.34
N GLU A 46 -5.40 0.71 -5.43
CA GLU A 46 -4.19 1.50 -5.63
C GLU A 46 -3.99 2.38 -4.38
N ASN A 47 -2.82 2.31 -3.75
CA ASN A 47 -2.44 3.15 -2.61
C ASN A 47 -2.16 4.58 -3.09
N ILE A 48 -3.23 5.26 -3.51
CA ILE A 48 -3.20 6.63 -4.00
C ILE A 48 -3.35 7.56 -2.80
N PHE A 49 -2.27 8.26 -2.47
CA PHE A 49 -2.33 9.34 -1.48
C PHE A 49 -3.01 10.54 -2.12
N SER A 50 -4.09 11.04 -1.51
CA SER A 50 -4.76 12.26 -1.93
C SER A 50 -4.84 13.28 -0.80
N ALA A 51 -4.58 14.55 -1.13
CA ALA A 51 -4.83 15.67 -0.24
C ALA A 51 -5.71 16.70 -0.95
N LYS A 52 -6.80 17.13 -0.31
CA LYS A 52 -7.79 18.07 -0.88
C LYS A 52 -8.28 17.68 -2.30
N GLY A 53 -8.42 16.39 -2.58
CA GLY A 53 -8.90 15.89 -3.89
C GLY A 53 -7.86 15.88 -5.00
N LEU A 54 -6.61 16.23 -4.70
CA LEU A 54 -5.48 16.09 -5.63
C LEU A 54 -4.74 14.78 -5.34
N ILE A 55 -4.38 14.05 -6.38
CA ILE A 55 -3.51 12.87 -6.28
C ILE A 55 -2.09 13.36 -6.03
N LEU A 56 -1.51 13.01 -4.89
CA LEU A 56 -0.14 13.36 -4.57
C LEU A 56 0.78 12.27 -5.12
N ASP A 57 1.33 12.51 -6.32
CA ASP A 57 2.37 11.69 -6.92
C ASP A 57 3.59 12.53 -7.30
N ALA A 58 4.69 11.86 -7.66
CA ALA A 58 5.94 12.50 -8.07
C ALA A 58 5.76 13.40 -9.30
N THR A 59 4.82 13.05 -10.20
CA THR A 59 4.51 13.81 -11.42
C THR A 59 3.87 15.16 -11.09
N LEU A 60 2.90 15.18 -10.18
CA LEU A 60 2.25 16.41 -9.72
C LEU A 60 3.25 17.29 -8.96
N LEU A 61 4.18 16.68 -8.22
CA LEU A 61 5.25 17.43 -7.56
C LEU A 61 6.17 18.12 -8.57
N VAL A 62 6.60 17.41 -9.62
CA VAL A 62 7.46 17.97 -10.69
C VAL A 62 6.77 19.13 -11.40
N ALA A 63 5.48 18.98 -11.73
CA ALA A 63 4.69 20.01 -12.41
C ALA A 63 4.44 21.29 -11.58
N VAL A 64 4.47 21.21 -10.25
CA VAL A 64 4.29 22.37 -9.36
C VAL A 64 5.63 23.02 -8.98
N SER A 65 6.74 22.32 -9.21
CA SER A 65 8.10 22.84 -8.99
C SER A 65 8.73 23.52 -10.22
N GLU A 66 8.02 23.60 -11.35
CA GLU A 66 8.38 24.42 -12.52
C GLU A 66 7.71 25.80 -12.52
#